data_AF-A0A960KQU5-F1
#
_entry.id   AF-A0A960KQU5-F1
#
_cell.length_a   1.000
_cell.length_b   1.000
_cell.length_c   1.000
_cell.angle_alpha   90.00
_cell.angle_beta   90.00
_cell.angle_gamma   90.00
#
_symmetry.space_group_name_H-M   'P 1'
#
loop_
_entity.id
_entity.type
_entity.pdbx_description
1 polymer ?
#
loop_
_entity_poly.entity_id
_entity_poly.type
_entity_poly.pdbx_seq_one_letter_code
_entity_poly.pdbx_strand_id
1 'polypeptide(L)'
;RMRDAGVPCAPGYLGDGQDLDILRAEAQRLGLPLLVKATAGGGGRGMRIARSADELENAFDTARAEAQAGFGNPGLYLEKFLTQPRHVEVQVLGDTHGNVIHLGERDCSIQRRHQKLVEESPSPAVDPALRQRMGEAAVRAARSVNYVTAGTIEFLLDGQDFYFMEMNTRIQVEHPVTELVTGVDLIKEMIRAAAGLPLSVTQKQVQVRGHAIECRINAEDPARNFMPFAGRIGALNLPGGPGVRVDSHIYQGYTIPTWYDSLLGKLIVHADTREEAIDRMKRALTEYVIEDVRTTIPFHLALMKDPVFRSGQFDIRFLENWQYNPQA
;
A
#
# COMPACT_ATOMS: atom_id res chain seq x y z
N ARG A 1 8.70 -10.68 18.13
CA ARG A 1 7.24 -10.94 18.03
C ARG A 1 6.82 -11.42 16.64
N MET A 2 6.95 -10.63 15.57
CA MET A 2 6.51 -11.06 14.22
C MET A 2 7.29 -12.28 13.69
N ARG A 3 8.62 -12.26 13.83
CA ARG A 3 9.47 -13.44 13.53
C ARG A 3 9.07 -14.66 14.36
N ASP A 4 8.88 -14.47 15.68
CA ASP A 4 8.47 -15.54 16.60
C ASP A 4 7.08 -16.11 16.27
N ALA A 5 6.19 -15.28 15.71
CA ALA A 5 4.86 -15.69 15.23
C ALA A 5 4.88 -16.38 13.85
N GLY A 6 6.07 -16.61 13.27
CA GLY A 6 6.22 -17.23 11.95
C GLY A 6 5.70 -16.35 10.81
N VAL A 7 5.79 -15.03 10.99
CA VAL A 7 5.50 -14.04 9.93
C VAL A 7 6.81 -13.75 9.20
N PRO A 8 6.88 -13.94 7.87
CA PRO A 8 8.07 -13.58 7.10
C PRO A 8 8.42 -12.10 7.33
N CYS A 9 9.65 -11.82 7.75
CA CYS A 9 10.19 -10.46 7.81
C CYS A 9 11.32 -10.34 6.79
N ALA A 10 11.60 -9.11 6.34
CA ALA A 10 12.68 -8.87 5.38
C ALA A 10 13.98 -9.54 5.88
N PRO A 11 14.62 -10.41 5.06
CA PRO A 11 15.89 -11.01 5.40
C PRO A 11 16.90 -9.88 5.53
N GLY A 12 17.58 -9.88 6.66
CA GLY A 12 18.60 -8.89 6.92
C GLY A 12 19.55 -9.34 8.00
N TYR A 13 20.65 -8.62 8.06
CA TYR A 13 21.64 -8.73 9.12
C TYR A 13 21.68 -7.41 9.86
N LEU A 14 21.15 -7.43 11.09
CA LEU A 14 21.14 -6.30 12.03
C LEU A 14 22.23 -6.46 13.11
N GLY A 15 23.14 -7.42 12.94
CA GLY A 15 24.02 -7.89 14.01
C GLY A 15 25.13 -6.90 14.38
N ASP A 16 25.68 -7.12 15.58
CA ASP A 16 26.69 -6.25 16.21
C ASP A 16 28.08 -6.37 15.55
N GLY A 17 28.33 -7.45 14.82
CA GLY A 17 29.58 -7.65 14.09
C GLY A 17 29.65 -6.74 12.87
N GLN A 18 30.55 -5.75 12.91
CA GLN A 18 30.72 -4.74 11.86
C GLN A 18 32.01 -4.94 11.06
N ASP A 19 32.70 -6.05 11.27
CA ASP A 19 33.89 -6.43 10.50
C ASP A 19 33.50 -6.81 9.06
N LEU A 20 34.31 -6.41 8.09
CA LEU A 20 34.03 -6.66 6.66
C LEU A 20 33.84 -8.15 6.36
N ASP A 21 34.61 -9.04 7.00
CA ASP A 21 34.47 -10.49 6.79
C ASP A 21 33.13 -11.04 7.28
N ILE A 22 32.61 -10.51 8.40
CA ILE A 22 31.29 -10.85 8.91
C ILE A 22 30.22 -10.32 7.95
N LEU A 23 30.33 -9.06 7.53
CA LEU A 23 29.39 -8.45 6.58
C LEU A 23 29.37 -9.18 5.23
N ARG A 24 30.53 -9.68 4.75
CA ARG A 24 30.63 -10.52 3.55
C ARG A 24 29.92 -11.86 3.73
N ALA A 25 30.17 -12.56 4.83
CA ALA A 25 29.53 -13.84 5.11
C ALA A 25 28.00 -13.70 5.20
N GLU A 26 27.53 -12.62 5.84
CA GLU A 26 26.11 -12.30 5.94
C GLU A 26 25.51 -11.89 4.59
N ALA A 27 26.23 -11.12 3.78
CA ALA A 27 25.82 -10.79 2.43
C ALA A 27 25.67 -12.05 1.55
N GLN A 28 26.61 -13.00 1.66
CA GLN A 28 26.51 -14.29 0.97
C GLN A 28 25.31 -15.10 1.45
N ARG A 29 25.04 -15.13 2.76
CA ARG A 29 23.88 -15.82 3.35
C ARG A 29 22.55 -15.21 2.88
N LEU A 30 22.48 -13.89 2.75
CA LEU A 30 21.27 -13.16 2.34
C LEU A 30 21.04 -13.23 0.82
N GLY A 31 22.12 -13.31 0.04
CA GLY A 31 22.11 -13.28 -1.42
C GLY A 31 21.90 -11.89 -1.99
N LEU A 32 22.51 -11.61 -3.14
CA LEU A 32 22.38 -10.34 -3.86
C LEU A 32 21.10 -10.29 -4.72
N PRO A 33 20.58 -9.09 -5.03
CA PRO A 33 21.06 -7.78 -4.61
C PRO A 33 20.72 -7.45 -3.15
N LEU A 34 21.53 -6.61 -2.51
CA LEU A 34 21.38 -6.17 -1.12
C LEU A 34 21.32 -4.65 -1.02
N LEU A 35 20.62 -4.19 0.02
CA LEU A 35 20.57 -2.81 0.45
C LEU A 35 21.41 -2.69 1.72
N VAL A 36 22.52 -1.96 1.63
CA VAL A 36 23.39 -1.60 2.74
C VAL A 36 22.88 -0.31 3.33
N LYS A 37 22.56 -0.31 4.63
CA LYS A 37 22.00 0.86 5.33
C LYS A 37 22.80 1.20 6.58
N ALA A 38 22.91 2.49 6.88
CA ALA A 38 23.44 2.98 8.14
C ALA A 38 22.47 2.69 9.31
N THR A 39 22.97 2.14 10.42
CA THR A 39 22.19 1.86 11.65
C THR A 39 21.55 3.10 12.26
N ALA A 40 22.23 4.24 12.20
CA ALA A 40 21.75 5.52 12.72
C ALA A 40 21.09 6.42 11.66
N GLY A 41 20.90 5.92 10.43
CA GLY A 41 20.41 6.72 9.30
C GLY A 41 18.89 6.83 9.21
N GLY A 42 18.39 7.98 8.77
CA GLY A 42 16.99 8.25 8.45
C GLY A 42 16.84 9.16 7.22
N GLY A 43 15.71 9.09 6.53
CA GLY A 43 15.41 9.97 5.38
C GLY A 43 16.18 9.66 4.08
N GLY A 44 16.64 8.42 3.91
CA GLY A 44 17.25 7.94 2.66
C GLY A 44 18.75 8.25 2.46
N ARG A 45 19.40 8.90 3.43
CA ARG A 45 20.86 9.11 3.45
C ARG A 45 21.57 7.88 4.04
N GLY A 46 22.72 7.48 3.49
CA GLY A 46 23.46 6.31 3.96
C GLY A 46 22.90 4.96 3.51
N MET A 47 22.21 4.92 2.36
CA MET A 47 21.74 3.68 1.73
C MET A 47 22.48 3.43 0.42
N ARG A 48 22.96 2.20 0.20
CA ARG A 48 23.61 1.77 -1.04
C ARG A 48 23.11 0.42 -1.51
N ILE A 49 22.84 0.30 -2.80
CA ILE A 49 22.44 -0.97 -3.40
C ILE A 49 23.70 -1.65 -3.92
N ALA A 50 23.92 -2.89 -3.52
CA ALA A 50 24.94 -3.76 -4.06
C ALA A 50 24.27 -4.84 -4.91
N ARG A 51 24.50 -4.84 -6.23
CA ARG A 51 23.92 -5.83 -7.16
C ARG A 51 24.84 -7.00 -7.44
N SER A 52 26.14 -6.82 -7.24
CA SER A 52 27.18 -7.82 -7.44
C SER A 52 28.12 -7.86 -6.24
N ALA A 53 28.96 -8.90 -6.17
CA ALA A 53 30.00 -8.98 -5.14
C ALA A 53 31.00 -7.82 -5.26
N ASP A 54 31.31 -7.38 -6.48
CA ASP A 54 32.23 -6.26 -6.75
C ASP A 54 31.66 -4.91 -6.27
N GLU A 55 30.34 -4.73 -6.35
CA GLU A 55 29.67 -3.53 -5.83
C GLU A 55 29.57 -3.50 -4.31
N LEU A 56 29.67 -4.66 -3.65
CA LEU A 56 29.39 -4.81 -2.22
C LEU A 56 30.41 -4.08 -1.33
N GLU A 57 31.70 -4.20 -1.64
CA GLU A 57 32.77 -3.52 -0.89
C GLU A 57 32.63 -2.01 -0.96
N ASN A 58 32.45 -1.49 -2.18
CA ASN A 58 32.24 -0.06 -2.41
C ASN A 58 30.99 0.44 -1.69
N ALA A 59 29.91 -0.36 -1.68
CA ALA A 59 28.70 -0.05 -0.94
C ALA A 59 28.93 0.01 0.58
N PHE A 60 29.73 -0.91 1.16
CA PHE A 60 30.09 -0.87 2.58
C PHE A 60 30.91 0.36 2.92
N ASP A 61 31.99 0.62 2.20
CA ASP A 61 32.88 1.75 2.47
C ASP A 61 32.14 3.08 2.36
N THR A 62 31.35 3.24 1.29
CA THR A 62 30.59 4.46 1.06
C THR A 62 29.51 4.65 2.12
N ALA A 63 28.73 3.61 2.43
CA ALA A 63 27.68 3.71 3.44
C ALA A 63 28.27 4.00 4.83
N ARG A 64 29.41 3.38 5.17
CA ARG A 64 30.13 3.60 6.43
C ARG A 64 30.64 5.03 6.56
N ALA A 65 31.25 5.55 5.51
CA ALA A 65 31.74 6.93 5.47
C ALA A 65 30.59 7.94 5.62
N GLU A 66 29.47 7.73 4.91
CA GLU A 66 28.28 8.58 5.05
C GLU A 66 27.65 8.48 6.44
N ALA A 67 27.58 7.28 7.01
CA ALA A 67 27.05 7.06 8.36
C ALA A 67 27.90 7.77 9.42
N GLN A 68 29.22 7.66 9.31
CA GLN A 68 30.17 8.34 10.19
C GLN A 68 30.06 9.87 10.05
N ALA A 69 30.05 10.40 8.82
CA ALA A 69 30.00 11.82 8.57
C ALA A 69 28.66 12.46 8.94
N GLY A 70 27.55 11.76 8.71
CA GLY A 70 26.20 12.26 8.94
C GLY A 70 25.70 12.07 10.37
N PHE A 71 26.06 10.96 11.01
CA PHE A 71 25.43 10.50 12.26
C PHE A 71 26.44 10.11 13.34
N GLY A 72 27.75 10.20 13.08
CA GLY A 72 28.80 9.86 14.05
C GLY A 72 28.88 8.38 14.40
N ASN A 73 28.14 7.51 13.69
CA ASN A 73 28.06 6.08 13.92
C ASN A 73 28.29 5.33 12.59
N PRO A 74 29.39 4.55 12.45
CA PRO A 74 29.72 3.86 11.21
C PRO A 74 28.97 2.53 11.05
N GLY A 75 28.13 2.13 12.01
CA GLY A 75 27.45 0.84 11.99
C GLY A 75 26.51 0.69 10.80
N LEU A 76 26.57 -0.47 10.16
CA LEU A 76 25.77 -0.86 9.01
C LEU A 76 24.86 -2.04 9.35
N TYR A 77 23.76 -2.14 8.63
CA TYR A 77 22.95 -3.35 8.54
C TYR A 77 22.63 -3.66 7.08
N LEU A 78 22.39 -4.93 6.81
CA LEU A 78 22.09 -5.44 5.47
C LEU A 78 20.62 -5.82 5.40
N GLU A 79 19.96 -5.48 4.31
CA GLU A 79 18.63 -5.98 3.98
C GLU A 79 18.62 -6.51 2.55
N LYS A 80 17.77 -7.51 2.30
CA LYS A 80 17.53 -7.95 0.93
C LYS A 80 16.96 -6.80 0.10
N PHE A 81 17.59 -6.49 -1.02
CA PHE A 81 17.06 -5.50 -1.94
C PHE A 81 15.95 -6.13 -2.79
N LEU A 82 14.75 -5.61 -2.65
CA LEU A 82 13.62 -6.08 -3.44
C LEU A 82 13.66 -5.45 -4.82
N THR A 83 13.59 -6.29 -5.84
CA THR A 83 13.85 -5.85 -7.21
C THR A 83 12.65 -5.23 -7.86
N GLN A 84 11.44 -5.74 -7.62
CA GLN A 84 10.16 -5.19 -8.10
C GLN A 84 9.11 -5.22 -6.99
N PRO A 85 9.36 -4.51 -5.86
CA PRO A 85 8.51 -4.62 -4.70
C PRO A 85 7.14 -4.03 -4.97
N ARG A 86 6.12 -4.80 -4.60
CA ARG A 86 4.74 -4.34 -4.48
C ARG A 86 4.39 -4.10 -3.03
N HIS A 87 3.55 -3.11 -2.79
CA HIS A 87 2.93 -2.91 -1.49
C HIS A 87 1.63 -3.70 -1.48
N VAL A 88 1.61 -4.84 -0.77
CA VAL A 88 0.42 -5.68 -0.63
C VAL A 88 0.08 -5.83 0.83
N GLU A 89 -1.18 -5.62 1.18
CA GLU A 89 -1.61 -5.58 2.56
C GLU A 89 -2.84 -6.46 2.80
N VAL A 90 -2.94 -7.05 3.98
CA VAL A 90 -4.00 -8.00 4.33
C VAL A 90 -4.89 -7.41 5.41
N GLN A 91 -6.18 -7.31 5.12
CA GLN A 91 -7.19 -6.90 6.10
C GLN A 91 -7.40 -8.01 7.12
N VAL A 92 -7.28 -7.69 8.41
CA VAL A 92 -7.64 -8.58 9.52
C VAL A 92 -8.78 -7.99 10.35
N LEU A 93 -9.58 -8.88 10.92
CA LEU A 93 -10.60 -8.57 11.93
C LEU A 93 -10.39 -9.50 13.12
N GLY A 94 -10.41 -8.94 14.33
CA GLY A 94 -10.39 -9.70 15.58
C GLY A 94 -11.53 -9.31 16.51
N ASP A 95 -11.97 -10.22 17.37
CA ASP A 95 -12.93 -9.95 18.45
C ASP A 95 -12.36 -10.26 19.84
N THR A 96 -13.12 -9.89 20.87
CA THR A 96 -12.76 -10.13 22.27
C THR A 96 -12.92 -11.60 22.70
N HIS A 97 -13.38 -12.48 21.81
CA HIS A 97 -13.55 -13.92 22.04
C HIS A 97 -12.38 -14.74 21.49
N GLY A 98 -11.35 -14.07 20.95
CA GLY A 98 -10.16 -14.70 20.38
C GLY A 98 -10.32 -15.14 18.92
N ASN A 99 -11.44 -14.80 18.27
CA ASN A 99 -11.58 -15.03 16.84
C ASN A 99 -10.76 -14.00 16.07
N VAL A 100 -10.03 -14.46 15.06
CA VAL A 100 -9.28 -13.62 14.13
C VAL A 100 -9.43 -14.21 12.73
N ILE A 101 -9.83 -13.37 11.77
CA ILE A 101 -10.00 -13.71 10.35
C ILE A 101 -9.26 -12.70 9.46
N HIS A 102 -9.01 -13.07 8.20
CA HIS A 102 -8.61 -12.14 7.15
C HIS A 102 -9.69 -11.99 6.09
N LEU A 103 -9.77 -10.80 5.47
CA LEU A 103 -10.73 -10.48 4.39
C LEU A 103 -10.07 -10.40 3.01
N GLY A 104 -8.91 -11.04 2.85
CA GLY A 104 -8.11 -10.98 1.64
C GLY A 104 -7.14 -9.80 1.65
N GLU A 105 -6.53 -9.55 0.49
CA GLU A 105 -5.46 -8.59 0.29
C GLU A 105 -5.85 -7.44 -0.63
N ARG A 106 -5.14 -6.31 -0.47
CA ARG A 106 -5.18 -5.16 -1.36
C ARG A 106 -3.80 -4.91 -1.96
N ASP A 107 -3.75 -4.52 -3.22
CA ASP A 107 -2.55 -3.94 -3.85
C ASP A 107 -2.61 -2.42 -3.71
N CYS A 108 -1.59 -1.84 -3.10
CA CYS A 108 -1.45 -0.42 -2.85
C CYS A 108 -0.17 0.14 -3.49
N SER A 109 0.34 -0.52 -4.52
CA SER A 109 1.65 -0.19 -5.11
C SER A 109 1.62 1.11 -5.92
N ILE A 110 0.45 1.59 -6.35
CA ILE A 110 0.33 2.87 -7.04
C ILE A 110 0.40 4.00 -6.01
N GLN A 111 1.62 4.44 -5.75
CA GLN A 111 1.94 5.45 -4.76
C GLN A 111 2.86 6.54 -5.32
N ARG A 112 2.75 7.74 -4.75
CA ARG A 112 3.62 8.87 -5.02
C ARG A 112 4.21 9.38 -3.71
N ARG A 113 5.54 9.47 -3.61
CA ARG A 113 6.23 9.89 -2.36
C ARG A 113 5.72 9.12 -1.13
N HIS A 114 5.54 7.81 -1.28
CA HIS A 114 4.99 6.91 -0.26
C HIS A 114 3.53 7.15 0.15
N GLN A 115 2.79 7.98 -0.61
CA GLN A 115 1.35 8.14 -0.44
C GLN A 115 0.60 7.32 -1.49
N LYS A 116 -0.26 6.41 -1.03
CA LYS A 116 -1.13 5.59 -1.89
C LYS A 116 -2.12 6.50 -2.63
N LEU A 117 -2.33 6.25 -3.93
CA LEU A 117 -3.23 7.02 -4.79
C LEU A 117 -4.33 6.17 -5.42
N VAL A 118 -4.02 4.91 -5.73
CA VAL A 118 -4.94 3.90 -6.25
C VAL A 118 -4.69 2.60 -5.54
N GLU A 119 -5.76 1.98 -5.09
CA GLU A 119 -5.76 0.73 -4.35
C GLU A 119 -6.75 -0.23 -5.00
N GLU A 120 -6.40 -1.52 -5.08
CA GLU A 120 -7.29 -2.51 -5.68
C GLU A 120 -7.33 -3.82 -4.88
N SER A 121 -8.47 -4.50 -4.94
CA SER A 121 -8.73 -5.76 -4.26
C SER A 121 -9.48 -6.70 -5.22
N PRO A 122 -9.08 -7.96 -5.35
CA PRO A 122 -7.80 -8.53 -4.92
C PRO A 122 -6.59 -7.93 -5.66
N SER A 123 -5.36 -8.26 -5.24
CA SER A 123 -4.15 -7.83 -5.97
C SER A 123 -4.02 -8.60 -7.30
N PRO A 124 -3.65 -7.95 -8.42
CA PRO A 124 -3.38 -8.63 -9.68
C PRO A 124 -2.11 -9.50 -9.65
N ALA A 125 -1.24 -9.31 -8.65
CA ALA A 125 0.00 -10.07 -8.49
C ALA A 125 -0.15 -11.30 -7.57
N VAL A 126 -1.31 -11.46 -6.94
CA VAL A 126 -1.52 -12.48 -5.91
C VAL A 126 -2.45 -13.58 -6.41
N ASP A 127 -1.87 -14.76 -6.65
CA ASP A 127 -2.64 -15.97 -6.95
C ASP A 127 -3.34 -16.54 -5.69
N PRO A 128 -4.27 -17.50 -5.83
CA PRO A 128 -4.98 -18.09 -4.69
C PRO A 128 -4.08 -18.73 -3.63
N ALA A 129 -2.96 -19.35 -4.01
CA ALA A 129 -2.06 -20.02 -3.07
C ALA A 129 -1.25 -18.99 -2.27
N LEU A 130 -0.75 -17.94 -2.94
CA LEU A 130 -0.09 -16.82 -2.30
C LEU A 130 -1.04 -16.06 -1.36
N ARG A 131 -2.29 -15.83 -1.80
CA ARG A 131 -3.34 -15.21 -0.97
C ARG A 131 -3.55 -15.97 0.34
N GLN A 132 -3.64 -17.29 0.26
CA GLN A 132 -3.78 -18.13 1.45
C GLN A 132 -2.56 -17.99 2.37
N ARG A 133 -1.34 -18.07 1.83
CA ARG A 133 -0.10 -17.93 2.61
C ARG A 133 -0.01 -16.57 3.32
N MET A 134 -0.32 -15.48 2.62
CA MET A 134 -0.33 -14.12 3.18
C MET A 134 -1.44 -13.94 4.22
N GLY A 135 -2.64 -14.43 3.93
CA GLY A 135 -3.78 -14.41 4.85
C GLY A 135 -3.49 -15.12 6.17
N GLU A 136 -2.93 -16.33 6.10
CA GLU A 136 -2.53 -17.10 7.28
C GLU A 136 -1.41 -16.40 8.07
N ALA A 137 -0.43 -15.81 7.39
CA ALA A 137 0.61 -15.03 8.05
C ALA A 137 0.04 -13.81 8.78
N ALA A 138 -0.89 -13.08 8.16
CA ALA A 138 -1.56 -11.94 8.78
C ALA A 138 -2.40 -12.34 10.00
N VAL A 139 -3.13 -13.46 9.92
CA VAL A 139 -3.89 -14.00 11.07
C VAL A 139 -2.95 -14.42 12.20
N ARG A 140 -1.82 -15.07 11.91
CA ARG A 140 -0.81 -15.39 12.94
C ARG A 140 -0.25 -14.13 13.61
N ALA A 141 0.06 -13.09 12.81
CA ALA A 141 0.51 -11.80 13.31
C ALA A 141 -0.49 -11.20 14.30
N ALA A 142 -1.75 -11.09 13.90
CA ALA A 142 -2.82 -10.52 14.72
C ALA A 142 -3.11 -11.36 15.99
N ARG A 143 -3.11 -12.70 15.89
CA ARG A 143 -3.26 -13.59 17.05
C ARG A 143 -2.13 -13.44 18.07
N SER A 144 -0.90 -13.24 17.61
CA SER A 144 0.27 -13.10 18.49
C SER A 144 0.19 -11.91 19.46
N VAL A 145 -0.70 -10.96 19.18
CA VAL A 145 -0.92 -9.76 19.99
C VAL A 145 -2.35 -9.65 20.52
N ASN A 146 -3.15 -10.73 20.44
CA ASN A 146 -4.57 -10.74 20.82
C ASN A 146 -5.35 -9.57 20.20
N TYR A 147 -5.16 -9.35 18.90
CA TYR A 147 -5.71 -8.19 18.21
C TYR A 147 -7.25 -8.20 18.19
N VAL A 148 -7.86 -7.04 18.43
CA VAL A 148 -9.31 -6.82 18.43
C VAL A 148 -9.61 -5.64 17.51
N THR A 149 -10.76 -5.65 16.83
CA THR A 149 -11.20 -4.69 15.80
C THR A 149 -10.58 -4.92 14.42
N ALA A 150 -10.74 -3.96 13.51
CA ALA A 150 -10.08 -3.94 12.21
C ALA A 150 -8.62 -3.50 12.32
N GLY A 151 -7.76 -4.15 11.55
CA GLY A 151 -6.38 -3.75 11.36
C GLY A 151 -5.85 -4.29 10.05
N THR A 152 -4.67 -3.85 9.65
CA THR A 152 -4.06 -4.29 8.41
C THR A 152 -2.61 -4.68 8.65
N ILE A 153 -2.20 -5.80 8.06
CA ILE A 153 -0.81 -6.23 8.02
C ILE A 153 -0.25 -5.88 6.64
N GLU A 154 0.74 -5.00 6.58
CA GLU A 154 1.38 -4.57 5.34
C GLU A 154 2.60 -5.42 5.02
N PHE A 155 2.77 -5.79 3.76
CA PHE A 155 3.89 -6.57 3.25
C PHE A 155 4.51 -5.91 2.01
N LEU A 156 5.83 -6.04 1.87
CA LEU A 156 6.48 -5.94 0.56
C LEU A 156 6.43 -7.31 -0.11
N LEU A 157 5.88 -7.36 -1.32
CA LEU A 157 5.83 -8.56 -2.15
C LEU A 157 6.85 -8.43 -3.30
N ASP A 158 7.73 -9.41 -3.47
CA ASP A 158 8.67 -9.50 -4.60
C ASP A 158 8.59 -10.91 -5.19
N GLY A 159 7.98 -11.03 -6.37
CA GLY A 159 7.61 -12.33 -6.95
C GLY A 159 6.59 -13.08 -6.08
N GLN A 160 7.02 -14.17 -5.45
CA GLN A 160 6.21 -15.04 -4.59
C GLN A 160 6.62 -14.99 -3.11
N ASP A 161 7.63 -14.17 -2.81
CA ASP A 161 8.13 -13.91 -1.47
C ASP A 161 7.53 -12.61 -0.95
N PHE A 162 7.08 -12.62 0.30
CA PHE A 162 6.49 -11.46 0.94
C PHE A 162 7.11 -11.25 2.33
N TYR A 163 7.20 -9.99 2.75
CA TYR A 163 7.92 -9.59 3.95
C TYR A 163 7.15 -8.54 4.72
N PHE A 164 6.88 -8.80 5.99
CA PHE A 164 6.19 -7.89 6.90
C PHE A 164 6.90 -6.54 6.95
N MET A 165 6.13 -5.47 6.77
CA MET A 165 6.57 -4.09 6.93
C MET A 165 6.07 -3.54 8.27
N GLU A 166 4.76 -3.43 8.39
CA GLU A 166 4.10 -2.81 9.53
C GLU A 166 2.71 -3.39 9.75
N MET A 167 2.13 -3.04 10.90
CA MET A 167 0.73 -3.29 11.19
C MET A 167 0.04 -1.96 11.47
N ASN A 168 -0.94 -1.61 10.65
CA ASN A 168 -1.82 -0.47 10.91
C ASN A 168 -2.93 -0.92 11.87
N THR A 169 -2.84 -0.47 13.12
CA THR A 169 -3.78 -0.86 14.19
C THR A 169 -5.05 -0.01 14.19
N ARG A 170 -5.63 0.22 13.00
CA ARG A 170 -6.79 1.07 12.74
C ARG A 170 -7.40 0.72 11.39
N ILE A 171 -8.58 1.27 11.09
CA ILE A 171 -9.12 1.26 9.73
C ILE A 171 -8.21 2.07 8.79
N GLN A 172 -8.16 1.65 7.53
CA GLN A 172 -7.45 2.31 6.45
C GLN A 172 -8.41 3.01 5.49
N VAL A 173 -7.88 3.94 4.69
CA VAL A 173 -8.68 4.76 3.77
C VAL A 173 -9.34 3.86 2.71
N GLU A 174 -8.55 2.91 2.22
CA GLU A 174 -8.79 1.91 1.18
C GLU A 174 -9.59 0.69 1.64
N HIS A 175 -10.16 0.69 2.85
CA HIS A 175 -11.03 -0.40 3.30
C HIS A 175 -12.23 -0.70 2.37
N PRO A 176 -12.84 0.26 1.63
CA PRO A 176 -14.00 -0.04 0.80
C PRO A 176 -13.76 -1.05 -0.31
N VAL A 177 -12.54 -1.14 -0.88
CA VAL A 177 -12.28 -2.16 -1.91
C VAL A 177 -12.42 -3.57 -1.35
N THR A 178 -12.03 -3.78 -0.08
CA THR A 178 -12.23 -5.05 0.62
C THR A 178 -13.71 -5.28 0.94
N GLU A 179 -14.44 -4.26 1.39
CA GLU A 179 -15.87 -4.38 1.67
C GLU A 179 -16.64 -4.78 0.41
N LEU A 180 -16.33 -4.18 -0.75
CA LEU A 180 -17.02 -4.46 -2.00
C LEU A 180 -16.78 -5.88 -2.53
N VAL A 181 -15.56 -6.42 -2.40
CA VAL A 181 -15.29 -7.79 -2.87
C VAL A 181 -15.71 -8.88 -1.87
N THR A 182 -15.87 -8.55 -0.59
CA THR A 182 -16.23 -9.55 0.45
C THR A 182 -17.69 -9.46 0.92
N GLY A 183 -18.33 -8.30 0.76
CA GLY A 183 -19.63 -7.99 1.34
C GLY A 183 -19.63 -7.77 2.86
N VAL A 184 -18.45 -7.70 3.49
CA VAL A 184 -18.31 -7.47 4.94
C VAL A 184 -18.15 -5.98 5.20
N ASP A 185 -19.07 -5.42 5.99
CA ASP A 185 -19.01 -4.03 6.46
C ASP A 185 -18.02 -3.93 7.63
N LEU A 186 -16.85 -3.35 7.36
CA LEU A 186 -15.74 -3.28 8.30
C LEU A 186 -16.05 -2.32 9.46
N ILE A 187 -16.70 -1.18 9.18
CA ILE A 187 -17.05 -0.20 10.21
C ILE A 187 -18.04 -0.82 11.19
N LYS A 188 -19.04 -1.56 10.69
CA LYS A 188 -20.00 -2.29 11.52
C LYS A 188 -19.31 -3.37 12.36
N GLU A 189 -18.39 -4.14 11.80
CA GLU A 189 -17.65 -5.15 12.57
C GLU A 189 -16.76 -4.53 13.64
N MET A 190 -16.14 -3.37 13.38
CA MET A 190 -15.39 -2.63 14.40
C MET A 190 -16.28 -2.23 15.59
N ILE A 191 -17.48 -1.70 15.33
CA ILE A 191 -18.44 -1.31 16.37
C ILE A 191 -18.91 -2.54 17.15
N ARG A 192 -19.19 -3.65 16.46
CA ARG A 192 -19.59 -4.93 17.08
C ARG A 192 -18.50 -5.48 17.99
N ALA A 193 -17.26 -5.53 17.53
CA ALA A 193 -16.11 -6.00 18.31
C ALA A 193 -15.88 -5.11 19.53
N ALA A 194 -15.99 -3.78 19.39
CA ALA A 194 -15.90 -2.84 20.51
C ALA A 194 -17.04 -3.04 21.54
N ALA A 195 -18.23 -3.47 21.09
CA ALA A 195 -19.34 -3.85 21.96
C ALA A 195 -19.21 -5.25 22.59
N GLY A 196 -18.08 -5.94 22.36
CA GLY A 196 -17.84 -7.29 22.89
C GLY A 196 -18.63 -8.39 22.19
N LEU A 197 -19.22 -8.12 21.02
CA LEU A 197 -19.91 -9.13 20.23
C LEU A 197 -18.90 -9.96 19.42
N PRO A 198 -19.18 -11.25 19.16
CA PRO A 198 -18.36 -12.04 18.27
C PRO A 198 -18.46 -11.53 16.83
N LEU A 199 -17.41 -11.79 16.04
CA LEU A 199 -17.39 -11.51 14.61
C LEU A 199 -18.65 -12.10 13.93
N SER A 200 -19.27 -11.33 13.03
CA SER A 200 -20.50 -11.79 12.35
C SER A 200 -20.25 -12.87 11.29
N VAL A 201 -19.00 -13.04 10.88
CA VAL A 201 -18.57 -13.96 9.83
C VAL A 201 -17.36 -14.79 10.28
N THR A 202 -17.31 -16.04 9.82
CA THR A 202 -16.16 -16.94 10.00
C THR A 202 -15.25 -16.93 8.77
N GLN A 203 -14.00 -17.35 8.92
CA GLN A 203 -13.04 -17.41 7.80
C GLN A 203 -13.57 -18.23 6.60
N LYS A 204 -14.35 -19.28 6.84
CA LYS A 204 -14.93 -20.14 5.79
C LYS A 204 -16.06 -19.45 5.00
N GLN A 205 -16.68 -18.41 5.57
CA GLN A 205 -17.75 -17.65 4.94
C GLN A 205 -17.23 -16.47 4.12
N VAL A 206 -15.98 -16.04 4.36
CA VAL A 206 -15.34 -14.99 3.58
C VAL A 206 -15.11 -15.49 2.16
N GLN A 207 -15.71 -14.81 1.19
CA GLN A 207 -15.51 -15.07 -0.24
C GLN A 207 -15.14 -13.76 -0.92
N VAL A 208 -14.02 -13.77 -1.64
CA VAL A 208 -13.61 -12.64 -2.48
C VAL A 208 -14.26 -12.83 -3.85
N ARG A 209 -15.09 -11.89 -4.28
CA ARG A 209 -15.84 -11.93 -5.53
C ARG A 209 -15.61 -10.68 -6.35
N GLY A 210 -15.27 -10.88 -7.62
CA GLY A 210 -15.01 -9.79 -8.54
C GLY A 210 -13.73 -9.02 -8.20
N HIS A 211 -13.71 -7.76 -8.60
CA HIS A 211 -12.57 -6.87 -8.45
C HIS A 211 -13.04 -5.46 -8.13
N ALA A 212 -12.40 -4.80 -7.17
CA ALA A 212 -12.68 -3.43 -6.79
C ALA A 212 -11.44 -2.56 -6.89
N ILE A 213 -11.63 -1.31 -7.30
CA ILE A 213 -10.58 -0.29 -7.44
C ILE A 213 -11.07 0.99 -6.76
N GLU A 214 -10.21 1.59 -5.92
CA GLU A 214 -10.41 2.90 -5.32
C GLU A 214 -9.44 3.91 -5.93
N CYS A 215 -9.93 5.12 -6.20
CA CYS A 215 -9.13 6.27 -6.58
C CYS A 215 -9.34 7.39 -5.56
N ARG A 216 -8.25 7.93 -5.03
CA ARG A 216 -8.30 9.10 -4.13
C ARG A 216 -8.48 10.38 -4.94
N ILE A 217 -9.61 11.04 -4.78
CA ILE A 217 -9.91 12.30 -5.45
C ILE A 217 -9.40 13.42 -4.55
N ASN A 218 -8.25 14.00 -4.89
CA ASN A 218 -7.59 15.03 -4.11
C ASN A 218 -7.69 16.38 -4.83
N ALA A 219 -7.72 17.46 -4.05
CA ALA A 219 -7.62 18.84 -4.49
C ALA A 219 -6.16 19.19 -4.81
N GLU A 220 -5.64 18.63 -5.89
CA GLU A 220 -4.25 18.79 -6.33
C GLU A 220 -4.21 19.03 -7.84
N ASP A 221 -3.17 19.69 -8.33
CA ASP A 221 -2.92 19.88 -9.76
C ASP A 221 -1.81 18.91 -10.24
N PRO A 222 -2.15 17.77 -10.87
CA PRO A 222 -1.14 16.82 -11.36
C PRO A 222 -0.17 17.42 -12.38
N ALA A 223 -0.59 18.41 -13.18
CA ALA A 223 0.27 19.08 -14.15
C ALA A 223 1.31 20.00 -13.49
N ARG A 224 1.08 20.38 -12.22
CA ARG A 224 2.01 21.17 -11.41
C ARG A 224 2.60 20.34 -10.28
N ASN A 225 2.99 19.10 -10.58
CA ASN A 225 3.60 18.18 -9.61
C ASN A 225 2.70 17.98 -8.37
N PHE A 226 1.39 17.84 -8.59
CA PHE A 226 0.37 17.62 -7.55
C PHE A 226 0.41 18.71 -6.47
N MET A 227 0.57 19.97 -6.89
CA MET A 227 0.50 21.09 -5.96
C MET A 227 -0.92 21.15 -5.36
N PRO A 228 -1.07 21.22 -4.03
CA PRO A 228 -2.38 21.36 -3.41
C PRO A 228 -3.12 22.60 -3.92
N PHE A 229 -4.44 22.47 -4.10
CA PHE A 229 -5.30 23.49 -4.66
C PHE A 229 -6.48 23.75 -3.71
N ALA A 230 -6.38 24.82 -2.93
CA ALA A 230 -7.51 25.32 -2.14
C ALA A 230 -8.42 26.20 -3.01
N GLY A 231 -9.73 26.13 -2.77
CA GLY A 231 -10.71 26.86 -3.56
C GLY A 231 -12.14 26.53 -3.15
N ARG A 232 -13.11 27.24 -3.74
CA ARG A 232 -14.54 26.97 -3.52
C ARG A 232 -15.06 26.15 -4.70
N ILE A 233 -15.73 25.04 -4.41
CA ILE A 233 -16.34 24.19 -5.44
C ILE A 233 -17.54 24.94 -6.03
N GLY A 234 -17.51 25.23 -7.33
CA GLY A 234 -18.59 25.93 -8.04
C GLY A 234 -19.80 25.04 -8.30
N ALA A 235 -19.57 23.98 -9.09
CA ALA A 235 -20.53 22.92 -9.38
C ALA A 235 -19.94 21.55 -9.03
N LEU A 236 -20.84 20.63 -8.65
CA LEU A 236 -20.48 19.27 -8.25
C LEU A 236 -21.47 18.28 -8.87
N ASN A 237 -20.96 17.28 -9.60
CA ASN A 237 -21.71 16.11 -10.04
C ASN A 237 -20.94 14.86 -9.59
N LEU A 238 -21.50 14.11 -8.63
CA LEU A 238 -20.94 12.83 -8.20
C LEU A 238 -21.36 11.72 -9.18
N PRO A 239 -20.45 10.81 -9.56
CA PRO A 239 -20.81 9.69 -10.41
C PRO A 239 -21.65 8.66 -9.64
N GLY A 240 -22.40 7.84 -10.38
CA GLY A 240 -23.26 6.81 -9.79
C GLY A 240 -23.43 5.58 -10.67
N GLY A 241 -24.54 4.86 -10.49
CA GLY A 241 -24.87 3.66 -11.26
C GLY A 241 -24.29 2.36 -10.68
N PRO A 242 -24.56 1.21 -11.32
CA PRO A 242 -24.21 -0.10 -10.79
C PRO A 242 -22.70 -0.26 -10.55
N GLY A 243 -22.34 -0.74 -9.36
CA GLY A 243 -20.95 -0.99 -8.98
C GLY A 243 -20.11 0.27 -8.76
N VAL A 244 -20.73 1.44 -8.53
CA VAL A 244 -20.03 2.70 -8.19
C VAL A 244 -20.43 3.13 -6.78
N ARG A 245 -19.43 3.40 -5.95
CA ARG A 245 -19.55 3.94 -4.59
C ARG A 245 -18.70 5.21 -4.48
N VAL A 246 -19.25 6.22 -3.83
CA VAL A 246 -18.55 7.47 -3.52
C VAL A 246 -18.63 7.71 -2.02
N ASP A 247 -17.48 7.80 -1.38
CA ASP A 247 -17.35 8.23 0.01
C ASP A 247 -16.76 9.64 0.00
N SER A 248 -17.55 10.66 0.35
CA SER A 248 -17.12 12.06 0.29
C SER A 248 -17.84 12.93 1.33
N HIS A 249 -17.18 14.01 1.75
CA HIS A 249 -17.74 15.05 2.62
C HIS A 249 -18.06 16.37 1.88
N ILE A 250 -17.73 16.45 0.58
CA ILE A 250 -17.89 17.70 -0.18
C ILE A 250 -19.32 17.88 -0.67
N TYR A 251 -19.69 19.13 -0.89
CA TYR A 251 -20.97 19.53 -1.47
C TYR A 251 -20.76 20.79 -2.32
N GLN A 252 -21.73 21.12 -3.17
CA GLN A 252 -21.64 22.32 -4.00
C GLN A 252 -21.49 23.58 -3.12
N GLY A 253 -20.50 24.41 -3.42
CA GLY A 253 -20.18 25.59 -2.63
C GLY A 253 -19.25 25.36 -1.44
N TYR A 254 -18.80 24.11 -1.19
CA TYR A 254 -17.80 23.79 -0.17
C TYR A 254 -16.47 24.50 -0.46
N THR A 255 -15.86 25.07 0.58
CA THR A 255 -14.55 25.71 0.49
C THR A 255 -13.48 24.78 1.04
N ILE A 256 -12.55 24.38 0.18
CA ILE A 256 -11.44 23.49 0.51
C ILE A 256 -10.44 24.28 1.37
N PRO A 257 -10.19 23.87 2.62
CA PRO A 257 -9.25 24.54 3.51
C PRO A 257 -7.79 24.25 3.13
N THR A 258 -6.87 25.11 3.55
CA THR A 258 -5.42 24.94 3.34
C THR A 258 -4.71 24.18 4.46
N TRP A 259 -5.40 23.88 5.56
CA TRP A 259 -4.81 23.35 6.80
C TRP A 259 -4.87 21.82 6.93
N TYR A 260 -5.64 21.15 6.06
CA TYR A 260 -5.89 19.71 6.14
C TYR A 260 -5.41 19.00 4.88
N ASP A 261 -5.53 17.67 4.87
CA ASP A 261 -5.29 16.84 3.70
C ASP A 261 -6.16 17.29 2.49
N SER A 262 -5.64 17.08 1.28
CA SER A 262 -6.27 17.49 0.03
C SER A 262 -7.42 16.57 -0.41
N LEU A 263 -7.67 15.45 0.27
CA LEU A 263 -8.72 14.49 -0.07
C LEU A 263 -10.10 15.16 -0.12
N LEU A 264 -10.76 15.07 -1.27
CA LEU A 264 -12.15 15.49 -1.50
C LEU A 264 -13.11 14.32 -1.41
N GLY A 265 -12.65 13.12 -1.74
CA GLY A 265 -13.45 11.91 -1.66
C GLY A 265 -12.74 10.71 -2.24
N LYS A 266 -13.37 9.57 -2.10
CA LYS A 266 -12.91 8.29 -2.64
C LYS A 266 -13.92 7.84 -3.67
N LEU A 267 -13.45 7.57 -4.89
CA LEU A 267 -14.26 6.94 -5.92
C LEU A 267 -13.89 5.46 -5.94
N ILE A 268 -14.86 4.60 -5.65
CA ILE A 268 -14.66 3.16 -5.61
C ILE A 268 -15.58 2.50 -6.61
N VAL A 269 -15.05 1.57 -7.39
CA VAL A 269 -15.85 0.75 -8.30
C VAL A 269 -15.64 -0.73 -8.03
N HIS A 270 -16.64 -1.54 -8.35
CA HIS A 270 -16.60 -3.00 -8.29
C HIS A 270 -17.15 -3.60 -9.58
N ALA A 271 -16.58 -4.72 -10.01
CA ALA A 271 -16.90 -5.44 -11.24
C ALA A 271 -16.66 -6.95 -11.10
N ASP A 272 -17.07 -7.75 -12.07
CA ASP A 272 -16.78 -9.18 -12.09
C ASP A 272 -15.31 -9.47 -12.46
N THR A 273 -14.68 -8.59 -13.23
CA THR A 273 -13.27 -8.71 -13.63
C THR A 273 -12.51 -7.39 -13.42
N ARG A 274 -11.18 -7.48 -13.29
CA ARG A 274 -10.31 -6.29 -13.18
C ARG A 274 -10.45 -5.37 -14.39
N GLU A 275 -10.52 -5.92 -15.60
CA GLU A 275 -10.68 -5.14 -16.84
C GLU A 275 -11.99 -4.33 -16.82
N GLU A 276 -13.10 -4.97 -16.46
CA GLU A 276 -14.38 -4.28 -16.29
C GLU A 276 -14.35 -3.25 -15.16
N ALA A 277 -13.62 -3.49 -14.08
CA ALA A 277 -13.45 -2.52 -12.99
C ALA A 277 -12.70 -1.29 -13.48
N ILE A 278 -11.63 -1.46 -14.28
CA ILE A 278 -10.89 -0.35 -14.88
C ILE A 278 -11.79 0.46 -15.83
N ASP A 279 -12.54 -0.22 -16.68
CA ASP A 279 -13.43 0.46 -17.64
C ASP A 279 -14.59 1.17 -16.92
N ARG A 280 -15.12 0.59 -15.84
CA ARG A 280 -16.11 1.22 -14.96
C ARG A 280 -15.52 2.43 -14.23
N MET A 281 -14.29 2.34 -13.74
CA MET A 281 -13.57 3.45 -13.09
C MET A 281 -13.39 4.61 -14.07
N LYS A 282 -12.92 4.33 -15.29
CA LYS A 282 -12.78 5.33 -16.36
C LYS A 282 -14.10 6.05 -16.64
N ARG A 283 -15.21 5.32 -16.72
CA ARG A 283 -16.55 5.89 -16.92
C ARG A 283 -16.94 6.78 -15.74
N ALA A 284 -16.81 6.28 -14.52
CA ALA A 284 -17.19 7.03 -13.32
C ALA A 284 -16.33 8.29 -13.12
N LEU A 285 -15.02 8.23 -13.39
CA LEU A 285 -14.14 9.41 -13.38
C LEU A 285 -14.53 10.45 -14.43
N THR A 286 -15.02 10.03 -15.60
CA THR A 286 -15.48 10.94 -16.68
C THR A 286 -16.76 11.66 -16.28
N GLU A 287 -17.64 11.01 -15.51
CA GLU A 287 -18.88 11.60 -14.99
C GLU A 287 -18.67 12.47 -13.74
N TYR A 288 -17.52 12.32 -13.07
CA TYR A 288 -17.20 13.05 -11.85
C TYR A 288 -16.76 14.48 -12.16
N VAL A 289 -17.69 15.44 -12.03
CA VAL A 289 -17.44 16.85 -12.28
C VAL A 289 -17.27 17.60 -10.96
N ILE A 290 -16.14 18.28 -10.80
CA ILE A 290 -15.87 19.23 -9.71
C ILE A 290 -15.31 20.50 -10.35
N GLU A 291 -16.14 21.55 -10.45
CA GLU A 291 -15.76 22.81 -11.11
C GLU A 291 -15.03 23.76 -10.16
N ASP A 292 -14.27 24.70 -10.74
CA ASP A 292 -13.50 25.77 -10.09
C ASP A 292 -12.32 25.32 -9.20
N VAL A 293 -12.01 24.03 -9.17
CA VAL A 293 -10.87 23.47 -8.43
C VAL A 293 -10.06 22.50 -9.29
N ARG A 294 -8.77 22.34 -8.98
CA ARG A 294 -7.91 21.31 -9.60
C ARG A 294 -8.01 20.02 -8.82
N THR A 295 -8.07 18.89 -9.54
CA THR A 295 -8.20 17.57 -8.93
C THR A 295 -7.28 16.53 -9.54
N THR A 296 -7.13 15.39 -8.87
CA THR A 296 -6.43 14.20 -9.39
C THR A 296 -7.23 13.39 -10.42
N ILE A 297 -8.48 13.77 -10.75
CA ILE A 297 -9.33 13.04 -11.71
C ILE A 297 -8.65 12.86 -13.08
N PRO A 298 -8.05 13.91 -13.70
CA PRO A 298 -7.36 13.75 -14.98
C PRO A 298 -6.16 12.81 -14.94
N PHE A 299 -5.45 12.77 -13.81
CA PHE A 299 -4.36 11.82 -13.59
C PHE A 299 -4.89 10.37 -13.55
N HIS A 300 -5.95 10.13 -12.78
CA HIS A 300 -6.56 8.81 -12.69
C HIS A 300 -7.12 8.35 -14.03
N LEU A 301 -7.73 9.23 -14.82
CA LEU A 301 -8.19 8.92 -16.18
C LEU A 301 -7.05 8.49 -17.10
N ALA A 302 -5.90 9.17 -17.05
CA ALA A 302 -4.72 8.79 -17.82
C ALA A 302 -4.19 7.43 -17.37
N LEU A 303 -4.15 7.18 -16.06
CA LEU A 303 -3.72 5.90 -15.48
C LEU A 303 -4.62 4.73 -15.90
N MET A 304 -5.95 4.89 -15.92
CA MET A 304 -6.88 3.83 -16.36
C MET A 304 -6.72 3.45 -17.85
N LYS A 305 -6.10 4.32 -18.66
CA LYS A 305 -5.75 4.06 -20.07
C LYS A 305 -4.36 3.43 -20.23
N ASP A 306 -3.51 3.49 -19.20
CA ASP A 306 -2.11 3.08 -19.29
C ASP A 306 -1.97 1.55 -19.46
N PRO A 307 -1.23 1.06 -20.48
CA PRO A 307 -1.09 -0.37 -20.72
C PRO A 307 -0.42 -1.15 -19.57
N VAL A 308 0.50 -0.53 -18.83
CA VAL A 308 1.20 -1.18 -17.72
C VAL A 308 0.29 -1.29 -16.50
N PHE A 309 -0.49 -0.25 -16.21
CA PHE A 309 -1.53 -0.33 -15.19
C PHE A 309 -2.60 -1.37 -15.55
N ARG A 310 -3.06 -1.39 -16.81
CA ARG A 310 -4.07 -2.36 -17.29
C ARG A 310 -3.56 -3.80 -17.28
N SER A 311 -2.29 -4.05 -17.59
CA SER A 311 -1.71 -5.40 -17.49
C SER A 311 -1.49 -5.85 -16.05
N GLY A 312 -1.52 -4.92 -15.10
CA GLY A 312 -1.24 -5.21 -13.69
C GLY A 312 0.26 -5.36 -13.40
N GLN A 313 1.17 -5.08 -14.34
CA GLN A 313 2.62 -5.29 -14.21
C GLN A 313 3.36 -4.04 -13.72
N PHE A 314 3.04 -3.58 -12.52
CA PHE A 314 3.67 -2.40 -11.89
C PHE A 314 4.26 -2.72 -10.52
N ASP A 315 5.11 -1.84 -10.02
CA ASP A 315 5.68 -1.91 -8.67
C ASP A 315 5.57 -0.54 -7.99
N ILE A 316 6.06 -0.42 -6.76
CA ILE A 316 5.97 0.83 -5.98
C ILE A 316 6.70 2.04 -6.61
N ARG A 317 7.56 1.82 -7.61
CA ARG A 317 8.30 2.87 -8.34
C ARG A 317 7.65 3.19 -9.69
N PHE A 318 6.52 2.59 -10.01
CA PHE A 318 5.82 2.82 -11.27
C PHE A 318 5.63 4.31 -11.57
N LEU A 319 5.12 5.08 -10.61
CA LEU A 319 4.89 6.53 -10.78
C LEU A 319 6.17 7.39 -10.75
N GLU A 320 7.33 6.82 -10.40
CA GLU A 320 8.62 7.54 -10.50
C GLU A 320 9.09 7.62 -11.96
N ASN A 321 8.76 6.60 -12.76
CA ASN A 321 9.13 6.50 -14.16
C ASN A 321 7.98 6.88 -15.12
N TRP A 322 6.75 6.88 -14.62
CA TRP A 322 5.57 7.23 -15.39
C TRP A 322 5.38 8.75 -15.46
N GLN A 323 5.32 9.29 -16.68
CA GLN A 323 5.12 10.72 -16.90
C GLN A 323 3.66 11.03 -17.22
N TYR A 324 3.01 11.78 -16.33
CA TYR A 324 1.68 12.33 -16.61
C TYR A 324 1.76 13.34 -17.77
N ASN A 325 1.10 13.03 -18.88
CA ASN A 325 0.92 13.98 -19.97
C ASN A 325 -0.50 14.57 -19.91
N PRO A 326 -0.67 15.85 -19.52
CA PRO A 326 -1.99 16.48 -19.44
C PRO A 326 -2.69 16.66 -20.80
N GLN A 327 -2.03 16.37 -21.91
CA GLN A 327 -2.57 16.49 -23.28
C GLN A 327 -3.02 15.15 -23.89
N ALA A 328 -2.92 14.02 -23.16
CA ALA A 328 -3.23 12.66 -23.63
C ALA A 328 -4.56 12.09 -23.07
#